data_AF-A0A7C1M3N5-F1
#
_entry.id   AF-A0A7C1M3N5-F1
#
_cell.length_a   1.000
_cell.length_b   1.000
_cell.length_c   1.000
_cell.angle_alpha   90.00
_cell.angle_beta   90.00
_cell.angle_gamma   90.00
#
_symmetry.space_group_name_H-M   'P 1'
#
loop_
_entity.id
_entity.type
_entity.pdbx_description
1 polymer ?
#
loop_
_entity_poly.entity_id
_entity_poly.type
_entity_poly.pdbx_seq_one_letter_code
_entity_poly.pdbx_strand_id
1 'polypeptide(L)'
;AQGTRFMGGFAVRDDAIDDVVARLETVKQSFESALQQFLNDFDRNKEDWITENDEYAHIIRDQVPDRETVANAFKFEFKLYKLQPLEGFEPDEVEIADQILHEIGLSCREMSDRLLERKRAISGQNLSKQLDPLVSKLDTLSFGNGRILRVLSEFRALRESIPAVRIDQDHPCFGRVLTFLTMCSDDKKLECIVNGQFSVTRLIEGLRTDVSESGASLASTTPKPSVVSTGAYF
;
A
#
# COMPACT_ATOMS: atom_id res chain seq x y z
N ALA A 1 8.18 5.09 2.62
CA ALA A 1 8.03 5.60 4.00
C ALA A 1 8.56 4.53 4.94
N GLN A 2 9.35 4.90 5.97
CA GLN A 2 9.99 3.95 6.89
C GLN A 2 9.04 3.43 8.00
N GLY A 3 7.74 3.74 7.91
CA GLY A 3 6.75 3.25 8.85
C GLY A 3 5.37 3.13 8.23
N THR A 4 4.52 2.33 8.87
CA THR A 4 3.16 2.03 8.44
C THR A 4 2.17 2.47 9.50
N ARG A 5 1.03 3.06 9.11
CA ARG A 5 -0.03 3.46 10.05
C ARG A 5 -0.46 2.28 10.91
N PHE A 6 -0.45 2.45 12.22
CA PHE A 6 -0.82 1.44 13.21
C PHE A 6 -1.19 2.11 14.53
N MET A 7 -2.34 1.74 15.13
CA MET A 7 -2.82 2.24 16.43
C MET A 7 -2.75 3.77 16.63
N GLY A 8 -3.15 4.55 15.61
CA GLY A 8 -3.14 6.02 15.68
C GLY A 8 -1.74 6.65 15.54
N GLY A 9 -0.69 5.85 15.33
CA GLY A 9 0.67 6.27 15.04
C GLY A 9 1.25 5.55 13.82
N PHE A 10 2.57 5.36 13.83
CA PHE A 10 3.30 4.61 12.81
C PHE A 10 4.13 3.51 13.45
N ALA A 11 3.94 2.27 13.01
CA ALA A 11 4.84 1.16 13.29
C ALA A 11 6.10 1.29 12.42
N VAL A 12 7.26 1.10 13.02
CA VAL A 12 8.58 1.18 12.37
C VAL A 12 9.34 -0.08 12.77
N ARG A 13 10.10 -0.65 11.84
CA ARG A 13 10.95 -1.81 12.14
C ARG A 13 12.14 -1.39 13.00
N ASP A 14 12.61 -2.29 13.86
CA ASP A 14 13.72 -2.02 14.78
C ASP A 14 14.99 -1.51 14.07
N ASP A 15 15.29 -2.04 12.88
CA ASP A 15 16.46 -1.64 12.07
C ASP A 15 16.37 -0.22 11.48
N ALA A 16 15.17 0.32 11.36
CA ALA A 16 14.89 1.63 10.78
C ALA A 16 14.67 2.72 11.83
N ILE A 17 14.68 2.39 13.12
CA ILE A 17 14.38 3.34 14.21
C ILE A 17 15.36 4.51 14.20
N ASP A 18 16.66 4.24 14.19
CA ASP A 18 17.69 5.29 14.27
C ASP A 18 17.58 6.29 13.11
N ASP A 19 17.38 5.78 11.89
CA ASP A 19 17.16 6.59 10.70
C ASP A 19 15.88 7.44 10.81
N VAL A 20 14.79 6.88 11.32
CA VAL A 20 13.53 7.61 11.49
C VAL A 20 13.66 8.69 12.55
N VAL A 21 14.29 8.39 13.68
CA VAL A 21 14.53 9.35 14.76
C VAL A 21 15.40 10.50 14.27
N ALA A 22 16.50 10.22 13.56
CA ALA A 22 17.36 11.25 12.99
C ALA A 22 16.60 12.20 12.04
N ARG A 23 15.72 11.65 11.21
CA ARG A 23 14.89 12.45 10.29
C ARG A 23 13.84 13.27 11.04
N LEU A 24 13.21 12.72 12.07
CA LEU A 24 12.25 13.46 12.91
C LEU A 24 12.94 14.59 13.69
N GLU A 25 14.15 14.38 14.19
CA GLU A 25 14.95 15.43 14.83
C GLU A 25 15.33 16.55 13.83
N THR A 26 15.67 16.20 12.59
CA THR A 26 15.91 17.22 11.55
C THR A 26 14.66 18.05 11.27
N VAL A 27 13.48 17.41 11.25
CA VAL A 27 12.20 18.13 11.08
C VAL A 27 11.92 19.02 12.29
N LYS A 28 12.17 18.54 13.51
CA LYS A 28 12.03 19.32 14.74
C LYS A 28 12.93 20.57 14.73
N GLN A 29 14.20 20.42 14.39
CA GLN A 29 15.14 21.54 14.27
C GLN A 29 14.69 22.55 13.20
N SER A 30 14.20 22.07 12.06
CA SER A 30 13.68 22.93 11.00
C SER A 30 12.44 23.72 11.45
N PHE A 31 11.53 23.05 12.18
CA PHE A 31 10.36 23.69 12.77
C PHE A 31 10.75 24.76 13.79
N GLU A 32 11.65 24.44 14.72
CA GLU A 32 12.15 25.38 15.73
C GLU A 32 12.84 26.59 15.10
N SER A 33 13.68 26.37 14.09
CA SER A 33 14.35 27.45 13.36
C SER A 33 13.36 28.35 12.62
N ALA A 34 12.36 27.78 11.95
CA ALA A 34 11.33 28.54 11.24
C ALA A 34 10.46 29.35 12.21
N LEU A 35 10.09 28.75 13.36
CA LEU A 35 9.35 29.44 14.41
C LEU A 35 10.16 30.59 14.99
N GLN A 36 11.45 30.39 15.28
CA GLN A 36 12.32 31.47 15.76
C GLN A 36 12.43 32.61 14.74
N GLN A 37 12.62 32.29 13.46
CA GLN A 37 12.68 33.30 12.40
C GLN A 37 11.38 34.10 12.31
N PHE A 38 10.23 33.42 12.35
CA PHE A 38 8.92 34.06 12.38
C PHE A 38 8.74 34.98 13.60
N LEU A 39 9.10 34.50 14.80
CA LEU A 39 8.96 35.26 16.05
C LEU A 39 9.91 36.46 16.15
N ASN A 40 11.09 36.41 15.49
CA ASN A 40 12.04 37.53 15.49
C ASN A 40 11.48 38.77 14.80
N ASP A 41 10.64 38.58 13.79
CA ASP A 41 10.02 39.66 13.03
C ASP A 41 8.58 39.94 13.47
N PHE A 42 8.02 39.16 14.41
CA PHE A 42 6.59 39.19 14.76
C PHE A 42 6.09 40.56 15.21
N ASP A 43 6.74 41.15 16.22
CA ASP A 43 6.30 42.44 16.77
C ASP A 43 6.45 43.57 15.74
N ARG A 44 7.53 43.54 14.94
CA ARG A 44 7.74 44.50 13.85
C ARG A 44 6.63 44.37 12.80
N ASN A 45 6.37 43.16 12.32
CA ASN A 45 5.33 42.90 11.33
C ASN A 45 3.93 43.26 11.85
N LYS A 46 3.67 43.07 13.16
CA LYS A 46 2.43 43.50 13.81
C LYS A 46 2.29 45.02 13.77
N GLU A 47 3.32 45.77 14.12
CA GLU A 47 3.29 47.25 14.09
C GLU A 47 3.22 47.80 12.66
N ASP A 48 3.93 47.19 11.71
CA ASP A 48 3.84 47.54 10.29
C ASP A 48 2.40 47.32 9.79
N TRP A 49 1.79 46.19 10.13
CA TRP A 49 0.41 45.88 9.75
C TRP A 49 -0.62 46.85 10.36
N ILE A 50 -0.41 47.26 11.61
CA ILE A 50 -1.22 48.30 12.28
C ILE A 50 -1.09 49.64 11.55
N THR A 51 0.14 50.03 11.19
CA THR A 51 0.42 51.32 10.52
C THR A 51 -0.20 51.37 9.13
N GLU A 52 -0.16 50.26 8.39
CA GLU A 52 -0.79 50.13 7.07
C GLU A 52 -2.33 50.15 7.13
N ASN A 53 -2.94 49.88 8.30
CA ASN A 53 -4.39 49.69 8.46
C ASN A 53 -4.94 50.51 9.63
N ASP A 54 -4.69 51.83 9.62
CA ASP A 54 -5.00 52.72 10.75
C ASP A 54 -6.47 52.69 11.19
N GLU A 55 -7.43 52.55 10.25
CA GLU A 55 -8.88 52.39 10.55
C GLU A 55 -9.16 51.19 11.47
N TYR A 56 -8.37 50.11 11.34
CA TYR A 56 -8.53 48.86 12.08
C TYR A 56 -7.49 48.68 13.19
N ALA A 57 -6.64 49.68 13.43
CA ALA A 57 -5.52 49.59 14.36
C ALA A 57 -5.93 49.16 15.78
N HIS A 58 -7.09 49.63 16.26
CA HIS A 58 -7.62 49.23 17.57
C HIS A 58 -8.00 47.74 17.62
N ILE A 59 -8.64 47.21 16.57
CA ILE A 59 -9.02 45.79 16.47
C ILE A 59 -7.76 44.91 16.43
N ILE A 60 -6.76 45.29 15.64
CA ILE A 60 -5.53 44.51 15.48
C ILE A 60 -4.77 44.45 16.81
N ARG A 61 -4.67 45.56 17.56
CA ARG A 61 -4.02 45.56 18.88
C ARG A 61 -4.71 44.66 19.88
N ASP A 62 -6.04 44.66 19.89
CA ASP A 62 -6.84 43.93 20.87
C ASP A 62 -6.99 42.44 20.54
N GLN A 63 -6.97 42.07 19.25
CA GLN A 63 -7.27 40.70 18.80
C GLN A 63 -6.02 39.90 18.42
N VAL A 64 -4.90 40.54 18.06
CA VAL A 64 -3.67 39.82 17.74
C VAL A 64 -2.95 39.44 19.04
N PRO A 65 -2.79 38.13 19.34
CA PRO A 65 -2.11 37.69 20.55
C PRO A 65 -0.68 38.21 20.64
N ASP A 66 -0.14 38.26 21.86
CA ASP A 66 1.26 38.59 22.04
C ASP A 66 2.18 37.48 21.51
N ARG A 67 3.45 37.86 21.30
CA ARG A 67 4.49 36.97 20.80
C ARG A 67 4.60 35.68 21.61
N GLU A 68 4.47 35.76 22.93
CA GLU A 68 4.59 34.60 23.83
C GLU A 68 3.44 33.61 23.64
N THR A 69 2.22 34.11 23.56
CA THR A 69 1.01 33.34 23.27
C THR A 69 1.12 32.64 21.93
N VAL A 70 1.60 33.35 20.90
CA VAL A 70 1.82 32.77 19.58
C VAL A 70 2.91 31.70 19.63
N ALA A 71 4.04 31.96 20.29
CA ALA A 71 5.12 30.99 20.44
C ALA A 71 4.64 29.69 21.10
N ASN A 72 3.85 29.79 22.18
CA ASN A 72 3.32 28.65 22.92
C ASN A 72 2.26 27.85 22.15
N ALA A 73 1.60 28.45 21.17
CA ALA A 73 0.63 27.75 20.32
C ALA A 73 1.29 26.79 19.32
N PHE A 74 2.56 27.01 18.98
CA PHE A 74 3.30 26.19 18.04
C PHE A 74 4.09 25.10 18.77
N LYS A 75 3.83 23.84 18.41
CA LYS A 75 4.47 22.69 19.04
C LYS A 75 4.72 21.56 18.05
N PHE A 76 5.93 21.00 18.09
CA PHE A 76 6.29 19.77 17.38
C PHE A 76 6.93 18.79 18.37
N GLU A 77 6.31 17.63 18.54
CA GLU A 77 6.83 16.55 19.38
C GLU A 77 6.57 15.19 18.72
N PHE A 78 7.47 14.25 18.97
CA PHE A 78 7.27 12.84 18.66
C PHE A 78 7.67 11.99 19.86
N LYS A 79 7.07 10.80 19.97
CA LYS A 79 7.35 9.84 21.04
C LYS A 79 7.54 8.47 20.41
N LEU A 80 8.56 7.75 20.86
CA LEU A 80 8.83 6.38 20.47
C LEU A 80 8.36 5.45 21.60
N TYR A 81 7.57 4.44 21.26
CA TYR A 81 7.14 3.40 22.19
C TYR A 81 7.56 2.04 21.66
N LYS A 82 8.13 1.20 22.51
CA LYS A 82 8.31 -0.22 22.24
C LYS A 82 7.21 -0.97 22.96
N LEU A 83 6.32 -1.61 22.20
CA LEU A 83 5.28 -2.46 22.75
C LEU A 83 5.86 -3.83 23.01
N GLN A 84 5.70 -4.33 24.24
CA GLN A 84 5.99 -5.70 24.60
C GLN A 84 4.78 -6.26 25.34
N PRO A 85 4.36 -7.49 25.02
CA PRO A 85 3.29 -8.14 25.77
C PRO A 85 3.71 -8.32 27.24
N LEU A 86 2.73 -8.22 28.14
CA LEU A 86 2.94 -8.54 29.53
C LEU A 86 2.95 -10.06 29.70
N GLU A 87 3.86 -10.58 30.51
CA GLU A 87 3.98 -12.01 30.79
C GLU A 87 2.66 -12.55 31.38
N GLY A 88 2.13 -13.61 30.77
CA GLY A 88 0.84 -14.21 31.13
C GLY A 88 -0.39 -13.48 30.55
N PHE A 89 -0.17 -12.42 29.78
CA PHE A 89 -1.18 -11.69 29.00
C PHE A 89 -0.68 -11.45 27.58
N GLU A 90 -0.10 -12.49 26.99
CA GLU A 90 0.29 -12.47 25.59
C GLU A 90 -0.98 -12.30 24.73
N PRO A 91 -0.99 -11.33 23.81
CA PRO A 91 -2.12 -11.16 22.92
C PRO A 91 -2.21 -12.37 21.99
N ASP A 92 -3.43 -12.70 21.56
CA ASP A 92 -3.62 -13.77 20.60
C ASP A 92 -2.97 -13.39 19.27
N GLU A 93 -1.88 -14.08 18.93
CA GLU A 93 -1.16 -13.87 17.68
C GLU A 93 -2.05 -14.06 16.44
N VAL A 94 -3.10 -14.89 16.55
CA VAL A 94 -4.07 -15.11 15.49
C VAL A 94 -4.96 -13.88 15.32
N GLU A 95 -5.47 -13.32 16.43
CA GLU A 95 -6.32 -12.13 16.39
C GLU A 95 -5.57 -10.92 15.79
N ILE A 96 -4.32 -10.71 16.19
CA ILE A 96 -3.48 -9.64 15.63
C ILE A 96 -3.27 -9.85 14.13
N ALA A 97 -2.95 -11.08 13.72
CA ALA A 97 -2.75 -11.40 12.31
C ALA A 97 -4.03 -11.19 11.50
N ASP A 98 -5.18 -11.61 12.01
CA ASP A 98 -6.47 -11.46 11.35
C ASP A 98 -6.83 -9.98 11.18
N GLN A 99 -6.58 -9.13 12.17
CA GLN A 99 -6.77 -7.69 12.05
C GLN A 99 -5.89 -7.07 10.96
N ILE A 100 -4.59 -7.42 10.93
CA ILE A 100 -3.66 -6.91 9.92
C ILE A 100 -4.06 -7.38 8.51
N LEU A 101 -4.41 -8.66 8.37
CA LEU A 101 -4.80 -9.27 7.11
C LEU A 101 -6.13 -8.69 6.61
N HIS A 102 -7.08 -8.40 7.51
CA HIS A 102 -8.33 -7.72 7.17
C HIS A 102 -8.07 -6.32 6.59
N GLU A 103 -7.20 -5.52 7.21
CA GLU A 103 -6.84 -4.20 6.69
C GLU A 103 -6.12 -4.27 5.31
N ILE A 104 -5.32 -5.31 5.10
CA ILE A 104 -4.71 -5.61 3.79
C ILE A 104 -5.80 -5.97 2.78
N GLY A 105 -6.77 -6.81 3.15
CA GLY A 105 -7.89 -7.18 2.31
C GLY A 105 -8.72 -5.98 1.86
N LEU A 106 -9.03 -5.05 2.77
CA LEU A 106 -9.69 -3.78 2.42
C LEU A 106 -8.88 -2.99 1.39
N SER A 107 -7.57 -2.87 1.60
CA SER A 107 -6.69 -2.13 0.67
C SER A 107 -6.58 -2.81 -0.70
N CYS A 108 -6.60 -4.15 -0.72
CA CYS A 108 -6.66 -4.95 -1.95
C CYS A 108 -7.95 -4.73 -2.71
N ARG A 109 -9.09 -4.67 -2.00
CA ARG A 109 -10.40 -4.40 -2.59
C ARG A 109 -10.44 -3.06 -3.30
N GLU A 110 -10.02 -2.00 -2.61
CA GLU A 110 -9.97 -0.67 -3.20
C GLU A 110 -9.07 -0.64 -4.45
N MET A 111 -7.95 -1.37 -4.41
CA MET A 111 -7.04 -1.42 -5.55
C MET A 111 -7.60 -2.24 -6.72
N SER A 112 -8.28 -3.37 -6.46
CA SER A 112 -8.95 -4.14 -7.51
C SER A 112 -10.06 -3.32 -8.17
N ASP A 113 -10.85 -2.59 -7.40
CA ASP A 113 -11.92 -1.73 -7.92
C ASP A 113 -11.34 -0.63 -8.82
N ARG A 114 -10.27 0.05 -8.36
CA ARG A 114 -9.54 1.05 -9.17
C ARG A 114 -8.94 0.46 -10.46
N LEU A 115 -8.52 -0.81 -10.45
CA LEU A 115 -7.99 -1.47 -11.64
C LEU A 115 -9.11 -1.82 -12.63
N LEU A 116 -10.25 -2.32 -12.14
CA LEU A 116 -11.42 -2.64 -12.95
C LEU A 116 -12.00 -1.42 -13.66
N GLU A 117 -12.10 -0.28 -12.95
CA GLU A 117 -12.61 0.98 -13.52
C GLU A 117 -11.66 1.62 -14.54
N ARG A 118 -10.41 1.16 -14.60
CA ARG A 118 -9.35 1.81 -15.38
C ARG A 118 -9.50 1.52 -16.87
N LYS A 119 -9.80 2.57 -17.64
CA LYS A 119 -9.93 2.51 -19.12
C LYS A 119 -8.61 2.65 -19.90
N ARG A 120 -7.51 3.01 -19.22
CA ARG A 120 -6.21 3.28 -19.85
C ARG A 120 -5.15 2.32 -19.33
N ALA A 121 -4.29 1.85 -20.23
CA ALA A 121 -3.14 1.02 -19.89
C ALA A 121 -2.27 1.67 -18.80
N ILE A 122 -1.77 0.84 -17.89
CA ILE A 122 -0.82 1.21 -16.84
C ILE A 122 0.57 0.67 -17.20
N SER A 123 1.65 1.36 -16.87
CA SER A 123 2.97 0.75 -16.98
C SER A 123 3.15 -0.26 -15.86
N GLY A 124 3.75 -1.41 -16.15
CA GLY A 124 3.98 -2.44 -15.13
C GLY A 124 4.84 -1.93 -13.97
N GLN A 125 5.80 -1.04 -14.21
CA GLN A 125 6.55 -0.38 -13.14
C GLN A 125 5.64 0.41 -12.17
N ASN A 126 4.63 1.13 -12.69
CA ASN A 126 3.70 1.86 -11.83
C ASN A 126 2.75 0.90 -11.11
N LEU A 127 2.35 -0.20 -11.75
CA LEU A 127 1.54 -1.24 -11.11
C LEU A 127 2.29 -1.93 -9.98
N SER A 128 3.57 -2.31 -10.19
CA SER A 128 4.43 -2.85 -9.14
C SER A 128 4.60 -1.87 -7.97
N LYS A 129 4.79 -0.57 -8.26
CA LYS A 129 4.88 0.47 -7.22
C LYS A 129 3.61 0.63 -6.40
N GLN A 130 2.44 0.35 -6.98
CA GLN A 130 1.18 0.37 -6.23
C GLN A 130 1.06 -0.76 -5.21
N LEU A 131 1.83 -1.85 -5.38
CA LEU A 131 1.90 -2.96 -4.41
C LEU A 131 2.88 -2.69 -3.25
N ASP A 132 3.85 -1.79 -3.42
CA ASP A 132 4.90 -1.50 -2.43
C ASP A 132 4.34 -1.13 -1.03
N PRO A 133 3.25 -0.34 -0.89
CA PRO A 133 2.67 -0.04 0.42
C PRO A 133 2.14 -1.29 1.15
N LEU A 134 1.54 -2.23 0.42
CA LEU A 134 1.02 -3.49 0.99
C LEU A 134 2.17 -4.41 1.43
N VAL A 135 3.20 -4.53 0.58
CA VAL A 135 4.41 -5.29 0.91
C VAL A 135 5.09 -4.70 2.14
N SER A 136 5.25 -3.38 2.20
CA SER A 136 5.87 -2.70 3.34
C SER A 136 5.07 -2.88 4.64
N LYS A 137 3.73 -2.79 4.55
CA LYS A 137 2.83 -3.02 5.69
C LYS A 137 2.94 -4.44 6.23
N LEU A 138 2.82 -5.43 5.35
CA LEU A 138 2.94 -6.84 5.71
C LEU A 138 4.32 -7.17 6.29
N ASP A 139 5.40 -6.63 5.71
CA ASP A 139 6.77 -6.83 6.21
C ASP A 139 6.95 -6.23 7.61
N THR A 140 6.53 -4.97 7.79
CA THR A 140 6.67 -4.22 9.05
C THR A 140 5.84 -4.83 10.18
N LEU A 141 4.63 -5.30 9.87
CA LEU A 141 3.69 -5.81 10.84
C LEU A 141 3.69 -7.35 10.93
N SER A 142 4.62 -8.03 10.25
CA SER A 142 4.67 -9.50 10.30
C SER A 142 5.01 -10.04 11.68
N PHE A 143 5.90 -9.36 12.44
CA PHE A 143 6.37 -9.77 13.77
C PHE A 143 6.73 -11.27 13.89
N GLY A 144 7.19 -11.92 12.80
CA GLY A 144 7.47 -13.36 12.77
C GLY A 144 6.25 -14.27 12.62
N ASN A 145 5.04 -13.73 12.54
CA ASN A 145 3.81 -14.48 12.35
C ASN A 145 3.79 -15.18 10.97
N GLY A 146 3.70 -16.51 10.99
CA GLY A 146 3.75 -17.34 9.79
C GLY A 146 2.62 -17.06 8.79
N ARG A 147 1.41 -16.69 9.25
CA ARG A 147 0.26 -16.36 8.39
C ARG A 147 0.56 -15.10 7.56
N ILE A 148 1.04 -14.05 8.22
CA ILE A 148 1.39 -12.78 7.57
C ILE A 148 2.58 -12.96 6.61
N LEU A 149 3.62 -13.68 7.05
CA LEU A 149 4.80 -13.97 6.23
C LEU A 149 4.45 -14.76 4.96
N ARG A 150 3.48 -15.68 5.04
CA ARG A 150 3.00 -16.43 3.88
C ARG A 150 2.36 -15.51 2.85
N VAL A 151 1.43 -14.65 3.27
CA VAL A 151 0.78 -13.68 2.38
C VAL A 151 1.82 -12.70 1.80
N LEU A 152 2.75 -12.20 2.62
CA LEU A 152 3.86 -11.35 2.18
C LEU A 152 4.69 -11.98 1.06
N SER A 153 4.99 -13.28 1.17
CA SER A 153 5.77 -13.99 0.14
C SER A 153 5.06 -14.01 -1.22
N GLU A 154 3.74 -14.16 -1.22
CA GLU A 154 2.92 -14.17 -2.44
C GLU A 154 2.80 -12.77 -3.04
N PHE A 155 2.69 -11.71 -2.21
CA PHE A 155 2.78 -10.33 -2.69
C PHE A 155 4.11 -10.02 -3.37
N ARG A 156 5.23 -10.48 -2.80
CA ARG A 156 6.58 -10.31 -3.38
C ARG A 156 6.68 -11.05 -4.71
N ALA A 157 6.25 -12.30 -4.77
CA ALA A 157 6.23 -13.09 -5.99
C ALA A 157 5.39 -12.43 -7.10
N LEU A 158 4.22 -11.88 -6.77
CA LEU A 158 3.40 -11.14 -7.74
C LEU A 158 4.15 -9.91 -8.26
N ARG A 159 4.69 -9.09 -7.35
CA ARG A 159 5.40 -7.86 -7.70
C ARG A 159 6.57 -8.11 -8.66
N GLU A 160 7.33 -9.18 -8.43
CA GLU A 160 8.46 -9.60 -9.27
C GLU A 160 8.03 -10.14 -10.62
N SER A 161 6.84 -10.74 -10.70
CA SER A 161 6.30 -11.28 -11.96
C SER A 161 5.76 -10.23 -12.93
N ILE A 162 5.54 -8.99 -12.48
CA ILE A 162 4.96 -7.93 -13.32
C ILE A 162 6.02 -7.41 -14.30
N PRO A 163 5.80 -7.54 -15.62
CA PRO A 163 6.76 -7.07 -16.62
C PRO A 163 6.76 -5.54 -16.71
N ALA A 164 7.90 -4.93 -17.06
CA ALA A 164 8.03 -3.47 -17.16
C ALA A 164 7.26 -2.81 -18.34
N VAL A 165 6.57 -3.61 -19.15
CA VAL A 165 5.80 -3.17 -20.33
C VAL A 165 4.49 -2.46 -19.94
N ARG A 166 3.79 -1.89 -20.93
CA ARG A 166 2.41 -1.42 -20.71
C ARG A 166 1.46 -2.60 -20.60
N ILE A 167 0.57 -2.52 -19.63
CA ILE A 167 -0.44 -3.52 -19.27
C ILE A 167 -1.80 -2.85 -19.48
N ASP A 168 -2.53 -3.28 -20.50
CA ASP A 168 -3.94 -2.99 -20.70
C ASP A 168 -4.82 -4.10 -20.08
N GLN A 169 -6.14 -4.05 -20.30
CA GLN A 169 -7.08 -5.01 -19.71
C GLN A 169 -6.95 -6.41 -20.32
N ASP A 170 -6.53 -6.51 -21.58
CA ASP A 170 -6.39 -7.78 -22.30
C ASP A 170 -5.05 -8.48 -21.99
N HIS A 171 -4.08 -7.74 -21.45
CA HIS A 171 -2.78 -8.29 -21.08
C HIS A 171 -2.91 -9.33 -19.94
N PRO A 172 -2.36 -10.56 -20.06
CA PRO A 172 -2.53 -11.62 -19.06
C PRO A 172 -2.13 -11.24 -17.63
N CYS A 173 -1.12 -10.37 -17.48
CA CYS A 173 -0.70 -9.83 -16.18
C CYS A 173 -1.82 -9.04 -15.46
N PHE A 174 -2.69 -8.35 -16.19
CA PHE A 174 -3.81 -7.62 -15.60
C PHE A 174 -4.75 -8.58 -14.87
N GLY A 175 -5.19 -9.64 -15.54
CA GLY A 175 -6.05 -10.68 -14.95
C GLY A 175 -5.39 -11.37 -13.75
N ARG A 176 -4.07 -11.61 -13.79
CA ARG A 176 -3.33 -12.20 -12.67
C ARG A 176 -3.32 -11.32 -11.43
N VAL A 177 -2.97 -10.04 -11.61
CA VAL A 177 -2.94 -9.07 -10.52
C VAL A 177 -4.34 -8.90 -9.94
N LEU A 178 -5.35 -8.74 -10.80
CA LEU A 178 -6.74 -8.62 -10.37
C LEU A 178 -7.20 -9.84 -9.56
N THR A 179 -6.95 -11.05 -10.08
CA THR A 179 -7.32 -12.31 -9.39
C THR A 179 -6.68 -12.39 -8.01
N PHE A 180 -5.39 -12.10 -7.91
CA PHE A 180 -4.68 -12.12 -6.62
C PHE A 180 -5.26 -11.11 -5.63
N LEU A 181 -5.53 -9.87 -6.07
CA LEU A 181 -6.13 -8.85 -5.21
C LEU A 181 -7.54 -9.21 -4.77
N THR A 182 -8.34 -9.79 -5.66
CA THR A 182 -9.68 -10.29 -5.31
C THR A 182 -9.62 -11.46 -4.33
N MET A 183 -8.62 -12.34 -4.44
CA MET A 183 -8.38 -13.40 -3.45
C MET A 183 -7.99 -12.82 -2.09
N CYS A 184 -7.17 -11.77 -2.05
CA CYS A 184 -6.79 -11.12 -0.79
C CYS A 184 -7.93 -10.29 -0.18
N SER A 185 -8.87 -9.79 -0.98
CA SER A 185 -9.96 -8.92 -0.53
C SER A 185 -11.09 -9.60 0.25
N ASP A 186 -11.08 -10.94 0.30
CA ASP A 186 -12.11 -11.75 0.94
C ASP A 186 -11.43 -12.66 1.95
N ASP A 187 -11.81 -12.55 3.22
CA ASP A 187 -11.16 -13.25 4.33
C ASP A 187 -11.11 -14.78 4.11
N LYS A 188 -12.18 -15.38 3.57
CA LYS A 188 -12.23 -16.83 3.32
C LYS A 188 -11.31 -17.24 2.19
N LYS A 189 -11.18 -16.41 1.14
CA LYS A 189 -10.26 -16.68 0.02
C LYS A 189 -8.80 -16.43 0.43
N LEU A 190 -8.57 -15.44 1.29
CA LEU A 190 -7.26 -15.16 1.85
C LEU A 190 -6.76 -16.35 2.68
N GLU A 191 -7.63 -17.05 3.40
CA GLU A 191 -7.27 -18.32 4.07
C GLU A 191 -6.72 -19.38 3.11
N CYS A 192 -7.15 -19.41 1.84
CA CYS A 192 -6.56 -20.33 0.86
C CYS A 192 -5.09 -20.00 0.59
N ILE A 193 -4.70 -18.72 0.68
CA ILE A 193 -3.31 -18.27 0.54
C ILE A 193 -2.52 -18.66 1.79
N VAL A 194 -3.08 -18.39 2.97
CA VAL A 194 -2.46 -18.72 4.26
C VAL A 194 -2.21 -20.23 4.39
N ASN A 195 -3.18 -21.05 4.00
CA ASN A 195 -3.07 -22.52 4.01
C ASN A 195 -2.25 -23.08 2.84
N GLY A 196 -1.71 -22.25 1.95
CA GLY A 196 -0.87 -22.67 0.82
C GLY A 196 -1.61 -23.39 -0.31
N GLN A 197 -2.95 -23.30 -0.34
CA GLN A 197 -3.78 -23.85 -1.41
C GLN A 197 -3.71 -22.98 -2.67
N PHE A 198 -3.50 -21.68 -2.50
CA PHE A 198 -3.23 -20.72 -3.57
C PHE A 198 -1.74 -20.32 -3.59
N SER A 199 -1.18 -20.13 -4.79
CA SER A 199 0.13 -19.51 -4.97
C SER A 199 0.19 -18.75 -6.29
N VAL A 200 0.82 -17.57 -6.27
CA VAL A 200 1.02 -16.70 -7.42
C VAL A 200 1.86 -17.39 -8.49
N THR A 201 2.85 -18.20 -8.12
CA THR A 201 3.66 -18.96 -9.08
C THR A 201 2.79 -19.91 -9.90
N ARG A 202 1.87 -20.64 -9.24
CA ARG A 202 0.91 -21.52 -9.93
C ARG A 202 -0.07 -20.74 -10.80
N LEU A 203 -0.52 -19.56 -10.35
CA LEU A 203 -1.38 -18.68 -11.14
C LEU A 203 -0.68 -18.20 -12.43
N ILE A 204 0.63 -17.92 -12.35
CA ILE A 204 1.45 -17.52 -13.50
C ILE A 204 1.61 -18.69 -14.49
N GLU A 205 1.79 -19.91 -13.97
CA GLU A 205 1.97 -21.13 -14.77
C GLU A 205 0.68 -21.60 -15.45
N GLY A 206 -0.45 -21.63 -14.74
CA GLY A 206 -1.73 -22.12 -15.27
C GLY A 206 -2.26 -21.32 -16.47
N LEU A 207 -2.06 -20.00 -16.47
CA LEU A 207 -2.47 -19.16 -17.61
C LEU A 207 -1.51 -19.23 -18.81
N ARG A 208 -0.34 -19.87 -18.70
CA ARG A 208 0.57 -20.10 -19.84
C ARG A 208 0.14 -21.33 -20.65
N THR A 209 -0.52 -22.29 -20.01
CA THR A 209 -1.01 -23.53 -20.63
C THR A 209 -2.27 -23.27 -21.46
N ASP A 210 -3.21 -22.46 -20.97
CA ASP A 210 -4.45 -22.11 -21.71
C ASP A 210 -4.20 -21.34 -23.01
N VAL A 211 -3.16 -20.48 -23.06
CA VAL A 211 -2.79 -19.72 -24.27
C VAL A 211 -2.12 -20.60 -25.33
N SER A 212 -1.44 -21.68 -24.92
CA SER A 212 -0.79 -22.62 -25.87
C SER A 212 -1.79 -23.56 -26.53
N GLU A 213 -2.86 -23.95 -25.85
CA GLU A 213 -3.89 -24.83 -26.43
C GLU A 213 -4.83 -24.10 -27.40
N SER A 214 -5.06 -22.79 -27.20
CA SER A 214 -5.93 -22.01 -28.10
C SER A 214 -5.26 -21.64 -29.45
N GLY A 215 -3.95 -21.84 -29.60
CA GLY A 215 -3.18 -21.55 -30.82
C GLY A 215 -3.04 -22.73 -31.80
N ALA A 216 -3.48 -23.93 -31.43
CA ALA A 216 -3.26 -25.15 -32.23
C ALA A 216 -4.42 -25.54 -33.17
N SER A 217 -5.51 -24.78 -33.22
CA SER A 217 -6.68 -25.10 -34.04
C SER A 217 -6.90 -24.09 -35.17
N LEU A 218 -5.99 -24.04 -36.15
CA LEU A 218 -6.22 -23.41 -37.46
C LEU A 218 -5.15 -23.84 -38.49
N ALA A 219 -5.15 -25.11 -38.90
CA ALA A 219 -4.60 -25.51 -40.20
C ALA A 219 -5.02 -26.93 -40.61
N SER A 220 -5.94 -27.02 -41.56
CA SER A 220 -5.86 -27.83 -42.79
C SER A 220 -7.24 -28.30 -43.26
N THR A 221 -7.88 -27.45 -44.07
CA THR A 221 -8.95 -27.90 -44.97
C THR A 221 -8.29 -28.38 -46.25
N THR A 222 -8.32 -29.68 -46.52
CA THR A 222 -8.14 -30.23 -47.87
C THR A 222 -9.29 -31.19 -48.19
N PRO A 223 -9.75 -31.21 -49.46
CA PRO A 223 -11.03 -31.80 -49.84
C PRO A 223 -10.95 -33.32 -50.04
N LYS A 224 -12.07 -34.00 -49.76
CA LYS A 224 -12.33 -35.43 -50.02
C LYS A 224 -12.15 -35.80 -51.50
N PRO A 225 -11.84 -37.09 -51.75
CA PRO A 225 -12.59 -37.88 -52.71
C PRO A 225 -13.36 -39.02 -52.04
N SER A 226 -14.46 -39.39 -52.70
CA SER A 226 -15.39 -40.50 -52.47
C SER A 226 -14.67 -41.87 -52.57
N VAL A 227 -15.08 -42.97 -51.93
CA VAL A 227 -16.26 -43.83 -52.20
C VAL A 227 -16.22 -45.06 -51.23
N VAL A 228 -17.40 -45.52 -50.79
CA VAL A 228 -17.83 -46.91 -50.38
C VAL A 228 -17.53 -47.48 -48.98
N SER A 229 -18.65 -47.65 -48.24
CA SER A 229 -19.16 -48.85 -47.55
C SER A 229 -18.30 -49.58 -46.52
N THR A 230 -18.82 -49.72 -45.29
CA THR A 230 -19.57 -50.89 -44.77
C THR A 230 -19.46 -50.92 -43.24
N GLY A 231 -20.57 -51.17 -42.54
CA GLY A 231 -20.53 -51.83 -41.22
C GLY A 231 -20.87 -50.98 -40.01
N ALA A 232 -22.04 -51.27 -39.42
CA ALA A 232 -22.41 -50.90 -38.06
C ALA A 232 -21.95 -51.99 -37.05
N TYR A 233 -22.24 -51.72 -35.76
CA TYR A 233 -22.19 -52.58 -34.56
C TYR A 233 -20.81 -52.65 -33.88
N PHE A 234 -20.61 -52.36 -32.59
CA PHE A 234 -21.50 -52.15 -31.42
C PHE A 234 -21.12 -50.87 -30.67
#